data_AF-A0A9E4JE76-F1
#
_entry.id   AF-A0A9E4JE76-F1
#
_cell.length_a   1.000
_cell.length_b   1.000
_cell.length_c   1.000
_cell.angle_alpha   90.00
_cell.angle_beta   90.00
_cell.angle_gamma   90.00
#
_symmetry.space_group_name_H-M   'P 1'
#
loop_
_entity.id
_entity.type
_entity.pdbx_description
1 polymer ?
#
loop_
_entity_poly.entity_id
_entity_poly.type
_entity_poly.pdbx_seq_one_letter_code
_entity_poly.pdbx_strand_id
1 'polypeptide(L)' 'MRTTLVLDDNLFKKARERANASNCTISDVVNEALRAALAKPPLIATPFEMLTFAGGETKMHEPSDFAELLAMDDTASLGR' A
#
# COMPACT_ATOMS: atom_id res chain seq x y z
N MET A 1 -2.13 -18.87 -2.35
CA MET A 1 -3.07 -18.22 -3.28
C MET A 1 -2.60 -18.51 -4.70
N ARG A 2 -3.50 -18.88 -5.62
CA ARG A 2 -3.15 -19.14 -7.03
C ARG A 2 -3.48 -17.91 -7.86
N THR A 3 -2.51 -17.42 -8.61
CA THR A 3 -2.65 -16.22 -9.46
C THR A 3 -2.21 -16.56 -10.88
N THR A 4 -2.95 -16.07 -11.87
CA THR A 4 -2.57 -16.16 -13.28
C THR A 4 -1.82 -14.89 -13.67
N LEU A 5 -0.67 -15.04 -14.32
CA LEU A 5 0.21 -13.95 -14.73
C LEU A 5 0.47 -14.07 -16.23
N VAL A 6 0.59 -12.93 -16.92
CA VAL A 6 1.06 -12.88 -18.30
C VAL A 6 2.54 -12.49 -18.25
N LEU A 7 3.38 -13.26 -18.93
CA LEU A 7 4.82 -13.04 -19.00
C LEU A 7 5.24 -12.93 -20.47
N ASP A 8 6.23 -12.09 -20.74
CA ASP A 8 6.89 -12.06 -22.05
C ASP A 8 7.49 -13.44 -22.39
N ASP A 9 7.42 -13.84 -23.65
CA ASP A 9 7.88 -15.16 -24.10
C ASP A 9 9.37 -15.39 -23.83
N ASN A 10 10.21 -14.38 -23.97
CA ASN A 10 11.64 -14.50 -23.71
C ASN A 10 11.90 -14.61 -22.21
N LEU A 11 11.12 -13.90 -21.39
CA LEU A 11 11.18 -14.03 -19.93
C LEU A 11 10.75 -15.43 -19.49
N PHE A 12 9.70 -15.98 -20.07
CA PHE A 12 9.23 -17.34 -19.78
C PHE A 12 10.27 -18.40 -20.17
N LYS A 13 10.91 -18.27 -21.34
CA LYS A 13 12.00 -19.16 -21.76
C LYS A 13 13.15 -19.16 -20.76
N LYS A 14 13.62 -17.98 -20.33
CA LYS A 14 14.69 -17.83 -19.34
C LYS A 14 14.29 -18.41 -17.98
N ALA A 15 13.06 -18.20 -17.54
CA ALA A 15 12.56 -18.78 -16.29
C ALA A 15 12.57 -20.31 -16.33
N ARG A 16 12.19 -20.91 -17.48
CA ARG A 16 12.23 -22.36 -17.68
C ARG A 16 13.66 -22.91 -17.71
N GLU A 17 14.58 -22.23 -18.37
CA GLU A 17 16.01 -22.60 -18.36
C GLU A 17 16.58 -22.61 -16.94
N ARG A 18 16.27 -21.56 -16.16
CA ARG A 18 16.66 -21.48 -14.74
C ARG A 18 16.03 -22.59 -13.90
N ALA A 19 14.74 -22.86 -14.10
CA ALA A 19 14.03 -23.93 -13.38
C ALA A 19 14.69 -25.31 -13.65
N ASN A 20 15.03 -25.60 -14.90
CA ASN A 20 15.74 -26.82 -15.28
C ASN A 20 17.14 -26.90 -14.67
N ALA A 21 17.91 -25.81 -14.71
CA ALA A 21 19.26 -25.76 -14.17
C ALA A 21 19.29 -25.95 -12.64
N SER A 22 18.24 -25.51 -11.94
CA SER A 22 18.12 -25.59 -10.48
C SER A 22 17.27 -26.76 -9.99
N ASN A 23 16.83 -27.65 -10.90
CA ASN A 23 15.94 -28.79 -10.60
C ASN A 23 14.71 -28.39 -9.75
N CYS A 24 14.08 -27.28 -10.10
CA CYS A 24 12.90 -26.73 -9.42
C CYS A 24 11.78 -26.39 -10.41
N THR A 25 10.62 -25.97 -9.91
CA THR A 25 9.50 -25.61 -10.78
C THR A 25 9.60 -24.15 -11.24
N ILE A 26 8.94 -23.81 -12.34
CA ILE A 26 8.79 -22.41 -12.77
C ILE A 26 8.10 -21.57 -11.68
N SER A 27 7.16 -22.16 -10.93
CA SER A 27 6.50 -21.47 -9.82
C SER A 27 7.48 -21.10 -8.72
N ASP A 28 8.45 -21.94 -8.43
CA ASP A 28 9.48 -21.67 -7.41
C ASP A 28 10.37 -20.51 -7.85
N VAL A 29 10.80 -20.52 -9.11
CA VAL A 29 11.60 -19.43 -9.71
C VAL A 29 10.85 -18.09 -9.64
N VAL A 30 9.57 -18.08 -10.00
CA VAL A 30 8.75 -16.87 -9.96
C VAL A 30 8.56 -16.38 -8.53
N ASN A 31 8.27 -17.28 -7.59
CA ASN A 31 8.11 -16.93 -6.18
C ASN A 31 9.40 -16.37 -5.57
N GLU A 32 10.56 -16.97 -5.86
CA GLU A 32 11.85 -16.49 -5.40
C GLU A 32 12.13 -15.07 -5.92
N ALA A 33 11.93 -14.83 -7.22
CA ALA A 33 12.13 -13.53 -7.84
C ALA A 33 11.22 -12.45 -7.26
N LEU A 34 9.94 -12.78 -7.03
CA LEU A 34 8.97 -11.86 -6.40
C LEU A 34 9.37 -11.52 -4.97
N ARG A 35 9.77 -12.52 -4.17
CA ARG A 35 10.25 -12.27 -2.80
C ARG A 35 11.47 -11.37 -2.80
N ALA A 36 12.45 -11.62 -3.67
CA ALA A 36 13.64 -10.79 -3.77
C ALA A 36 13.32 -9.35 -4.21
N ALA A 37 12.36 -9.17 -5.12
CA ALA A 37 11.94 -7.85 -5.57
C ALA A 37 11.21 -7.06 -4.47
N LEU A 38 10.32 -7.73 -3.72
CA LEU A 38 9.48 -7.13 -2.68
C LEU A 38 10.16 -7.01 -1.31
N ALA A 39 11.23 -7.76 -1.07
CA ALA A 39 12.02 -7.65 0.17
C ALA A 39 12.83 -6.35 0.24
N LYS A 40 12.95 -5.61 -0.87
CA LYS A 40 13.59 -4.30 -0.87
C LYS A 40 12.74 -3.36 0.00
N PRO A 41 13.34 -2.66 0.98
CA PRO A 41 12.60 -1.70 1.78
C PRO A 41 11.94 -0.69 0.82
N PRO A 42 10.66 -0.35 1.05
CA PRO A 42 10.01 0.66 0.24
C PRO A 42 10.87 1.92 0.29
N LEU A 43 11.05 2.58 -0.86
CA LEU A 43 11.65 3.91 -0.87
C LEU A 43 10.87 4.74 0.15
N ILE A 44 11.57 5.26 1.16
CA ILE A 44 10.97 6.16 2.14
C ILE A 44 10.44 7.33 1.31
N ALA A 45 9.13 7.37 1.11
CA ALA A 45 8.50 8.49 0.44
C ALA A 45 8.82 9.70 1.32
N THR A 46 9.52 10.68 0.75
CA THR A 46 9.68 11.97 1.42
C THR A 46 8.28 12.48 1.74
N PRO A 47 8.00 12.95 2.96
CA PRO A 47 6.73 13.56 3.29
C PRO A 47 6.34 14.54 2.19
N PHE A 48 5.18 14.33 1.59
CA PHE A 48 4.66 15.24 0.59
C PHE A 48 4.25 16.52 1.31
N GLU A 49 4.97 17.61 1.07
CA GLU A 49 4.56 18.94 1.52
C GLU A 49 3.46 19.45 0.59
N MET A 50 2.21 19.33 1.06
CA MET A 50 1.07 19.95 0.38
C MET A 50 1.19 21.47 0.55
N LEU A 51 1.22 22.21 -0.55
CA LEU A 51 1.10 23.67 -0.55
C LEU A 51 -0.29 24.05 -0.05
N THR A 52 -0.44 24.19 1.27
CA THR A 52 -1.62 24.77 1.90
C THR A 52 -1.51 26.28 1.86
N PHE A 53 -2.65 26.99 1.98
CA PHE A 53 -2.63 28.44 2.11
C PHE A 53 -1.79 28.81 3.34
N ALA A 54 -0.70 29.55 3.12
CA ALA A 54 0.24 29.91 4.17
C ALA A 54 -0.48 30.65 5.31
N GLY A 55 -0.37 30.12 6.54
CA GLY A 55 -0.76 30.84 7.76
C GLY A 55 -1.64 30.08 8.77
N GLY A 56 -2.00 28.82 8.51
CA GLY A 56 -2.73 28.00 9.48
C GLY A 56 -1.79 27.07 10.27
N GLU A 57 -1.87 27.10 11.61
CA GLU A 57 -1.27 26.05 12.45
C GLU A 57 -1.85 24.69 12.06
N THR A 58 -0.99 23.67 11.91
CA THR A 58 -1.42 22.29 11.71
C THR A 58 -2.12 21.81 12.97
N LYS A 59 -3.46 21.88 13.00
CA LYS A 59 -4.25 21.30 14.08
C LYS A 59 -4.48 19.83 13.77
N MET A 60 -3.87 18.95 14.56
CA MET A 60 -4.26 17.55 14.61
C MET A 60 -5.54 17.46 15.43
N HIS A 61 -6.67 17.34 14.74
CA HIS A 61 -7.95 17.10 15.39
C HIS A 61 -8.19 15.60 15.50
N GLU A 62 -8.41 15.12 16.72
CA GLU A 62 -8.86 13.76 16.99
C GLU A 62 -10.40 13.73 17.09
N PRO A 63 -11.06 12.59 16.83
CA PRO A 63 -12.52 12.49 16.93
C PRO A 63 -13.09 12.93 18.29
N SER A 64 -12.30 12.82 19.37
CA SER A 64 -12.66 13.31 20.71
C SER A 64 -12.85 14.82 20.78
N ASP A 65 -12.17 15.59 19.93
CA ASP A 65 -12.15 17.05 19.97
C ASP A 65 -13.49 17.65 19.51
N PHE A 66 -14.34 16.83 18.89
CA PHE A 66 -15.65 17.21 18.39
C PHE A 66 -16.79 16.74 19.31
N ALA A 67 -16.49 16.07 20.42
CA ALA A 67 -17.51 15.51 21.31
C ALA A 67 -18.46 16.57 21.87
N GLU A 68 -17.95 17.76 22.21
CA GLU A 68 -18.76 18.88 22.71
C GLU A 68 -19.67 19.45 21.62
N LEU A 69 -19.17 19.59 20.38
CA LEU A 69 -19.95 20.06 19.23
C LEU A 69 -21.07 19.07 18.86
N LEU A 70 -20.78 17.77 18.91
CA LEU A 70 -21.77 16.70 18.70
C LEU A 70 -22.86 16.71 19.77
N ALA A 71 -22.49 16.86 21.04
CA ALA A 71 -23.46 16.93 22.13
C ALA A 71 -24.39 18.16 21.98
N MET A 72 -23.85 19.30 21.53
CA MET A 72 -24.67 20.49 21.25
C MET A 72 -25.67 20.25 20.12
N ASP A 73 -25.26 19.60 19.03
CA ASP A 73 -26.13 19.29 17.89
C ASP A 73 -27.23 18.26 18.24
N ASP A 74 -26.89 17.27 19.08
CA ASP A 74 -27.85 16.29 19.60
C ASP A 74 -28.93 16.96 20.47
N THR A 75 -28.54 17.89 21.34
CA THR A 75 -29.53 18.65 22.15
C THR A 75 -30.41 19.55 21.31
N ALA A 76 -29.87 20.16 20.25
CA ALA A 76 -30.64 20.98 19.33
C ALA A 76 -31.63 20.16 18.48
N SER A 77 -31.26 18.92 18.14
CA SER A 77 -32.07 18.02 17.32
C SER A 77 -33.23 17.36 18.07
N LEU A 78 -33.12 17.21 19.39
CA LEU A 78 -34.16 16.61 20.25
C LEU A 78 -35.22 17.62 20.76
N GLY A 79 -35.09 18.90 20.40
CA GLY A 79 -35.98 19.99 20.83
C GLY A 79 -37.18 20.28 19.92
N ARG A 80 -37.60 19.33 19.05
CA ARG A 80 -38.82 19.45 18.23
C ARG A 80 -39.86 18.39 18.58
#